data_AF-A0A962ZAU3-F1
#
_entry.id   AF-A0A962ZAU3-F1
#
_cell.length_a   1.000
_cell.length_b   1.000
_cell.length_c   1.000
_cell.angle_alpha   90.00
_cell.angle_beta   90.00
_cell.angle_gamma   90.00
#
_symmetry.space_group_name_H-M   'P 1'
#
loop_
_entity.id
_entity.type
_entity.pdbx_description
1 polymer ?
#
loop_
_entity_poly.entity_id
_entity_poly.type
_entity_poly.pdbx_seq_one_letter_code
_entity_poly.pdbx_strand_id
1 'polypeptide(L)'
;MPLHLQPFDVSTGSAGLVIVDEVNGFCTPGAGNLAPPSADARIEAMVATTECIARQFVERRRPVLAFLDTHEPDRPEPPYPPHCITGTGEENLVEALAWLADEPDVTLIRKDCINGFVGAIEQTFRSHGASHNKCVDWVNGHRLDSLVVVGICTDICVMDFVLTMLSARNHALMPTLRDIAVLEPACATYDLPPETARTLGLPPTAAHPAAETHHMGLYFMASRGAILADRLTGIQT
;
A
#
# COMPACT_ATOMS: atom_id res chain seq x y z
N MET A 1 23.29 5.43 0.66
CA MET A 1 22.18 4.57 1.13
C MET A 1 22.02 3.44 0.11
N PRO A 2 22.84 2.38 0.13
CA PRO A 2 22.73 1.29 -0.84
C PRO A 2 21.47 0.45 -0.58
N LEU A 3 20.85 -0.04 -1.66
CA LEU A 3 19.75 -0.99 -1.62
C LEU A 3 20.24 -2.35 -2.13
N HIS A 4 19.71 -3.43 -1.57
CA HIS A 4 19.92 -4.78 -2.07
C HIS A 4 18.57 -5.38 -2.39
N LEU A 5 18.29 -5.51 -3.69
CA LEU A 5 17.11 -6.21 -4.17
C LEU A 5 17.49 -7.66 -4.48
N GLN A 6 16.57 -8.58 -4.18
CA GLN A 6 16.76 -10.01 -4.39
C GLN A 6 15.45 -10.68 -4.79
N PRO A 7 15.47 -11.87 -5.41
CA PRO A 7 14.24 -12.62 -5.65
C PRO A 7 13.59 -13.02 -4.32
N PHE A 8 12.26 -12.93 -4.22
CA PHE A 8 11.50 -13.41 -3.07
C PHE A 8 10.63 -14.61 -3.45
N ASP A 9 10.87 -15.75 -2.81
CA ASP A 9 10.14 -16.97 -3.11
C ASP A 9 8.79 -17.01 -2.39
N VAL A 10 7.72 -17.05 -3.18
CA VAL A 10 6.36 -17.19 -2.68
C VAL A 10 5.78 -18.58 -2.93
N SER A 11 6.56 -19.51 -3.49
CA SER A 11 6.13 -20.90 -3.70
C SER A 11 6.08 -21.74 -2.42
N THR A 12 6.87 -21.35 -1.41
CA THR A 12 6.95 -22.01 -0.12
C THR A 12 6.27 -21.16 0.96
N GLY A 13 5.67 -21.81 1.95
CA GLY A 13 5.01 -21.12 3.06
C GLY A 13 3.63 -20.54 2.72
N SER A 14 3.16 -19.66 3.61
CA SER A 14 1.84 -19.02 3.55
C SER A 14 2.04 -17.51 3.36
N ALA A 15 2.31 -17.09 2.12
CA ALA A 15 2.42 -15.67 1.79
C ALA A 15 1.05 -15.07 1.48
N GLY A 16 0.79 -13.88 2.02
CA GLY A 16 -0.33 -13.02 1.62
C GLY A 16 0.15 -11.82 0.81
N LEU A 17 -0.69 -11.35 -0.11
CA LEU A 17 -0.46 -10.11 -0.85
C LEU A 17 -1.15 -8.95 -0.13
N VAL A 18 -0.44 -7.85 0.05
CA VAL A 18 -0.98 -6.59 0.57
C VAL A 18 -0.83 -5.51 -0.48
N ILE A 19 -1.95 -4.99 -0.98
CA ILE A 19 -2.02 -3.88 -1.94
C ILE A 19 -2.32 -2.61 -1.16
N VAL A 20 -1.46 -1.61 -1.24
CA VAL A 20 -1.60 -0.35 -0.51
C VAL A 20 -2.02 0.76 -1.47
N ASP A 21 -3.28 1.18 -1.37
CA ASP A 21 -3.84 2.40 -1.96
C ASP A 21 -3.67 2.54 -3.49
N GLU A 22 -3.77 1.44 -4.24
CA GLU A 22 -3.90 1.51 -5.71
C GLU A 22 -5.33 1.91 -6.11
N VAL A 23 -5.70 3.13 -5.71
CA VAL A 23 -7.00 3.76 -5.88
C VAL A 23 -6.94 4.87 -6.94
N ASN A 24 -8.09 5.23 -7.50
CA ASN A 24 -8.19 6.24 -8.55
C ASN A 24 -7.56 7.57 -8.14
N GLY A 25 -7.79 8.01 -6.89
CA GLY A 25 -7.29 9.26 -6.35
C GLY A 25 -5.76 9.39 -6.32
N PHE A 26 -5.02 8.30 -6.51
CA PHE A 26 -3.55 8.30 -6.56
C PHE A 26 -2.98 7.77 -7.88
N CYS A 27 -3.73 6.98 -8.64
CA CYS A 27 -3.19 6.27 -9.80
C CYS A 27 -3.81 6.69 -11.14
N THR A 28 -5.05 7.21 -11.15
CA THR A 28 -5.78 7.47 -12.40
C THR A 28 -5.58 8.92 -12.83
N PRO A 29 -5.01 9.18 -14.03
CA PRO A 29 -4.71 10.53 -14.46
C PRO A 29 -5.89 11.49 -14.37
N GLY A 30 -5.72 12.58 -13.61
CA GLY A 30 -6.72 13.62 -13.42
C GLY A 30 -7.94 13.24 -12.58
N ALA A 31 -7.94 12.09 -11.88
CA ALA A 31 -9.08 11.64 -11.09
C ALA A 31 -9.29 12.44 -9.80
N GLY A 32 -8.25 13.06 -9.25
CA GLY A 32 -8.32 13.79 -7.98
C GLY A 32 -7.08 14.66 -7.75
N ASN A 33 -7.04 15.37 -6.62
CA ASN A 33 -5.98 16.32 -6.29
C ASN A 33 -4.59 15.69 -6.14
N LEU A 34 -4.54 14.40 -5.78
CA LEU A 34 -3.31 13.64 -5.58
C LEU A 34 -3.06 12.58 -6.67
N ALA A 35 -3.90 12.58 -7.71
CA ALA A 35 -3.73 11.70 -8.84
C ALA A 35 -2.71 12.32 -9.81
N PRO A 36 -2.02 11.52 -10.64
CA PRO A 36 -1.06 12.07 -11.57
C PRO A 36 -1.78 13.02 -12.57
N PRO A 37 -1.17 14.16 -12.95
CA PRO A 37 -1.81 15.11 -13.86
C PRO A 37 -1.92 14.59 -15.30
N SER A 38 -1.14 13.57 -15.64
CA SER A 38 -1.10 12.87 -16.94
C SER A 38 -0.69 11.42 -16.73
N ALA A 39 -0.67 10.61 -17.79
CA ALA A 39 -0.10 9.27 -17.75
C ALA A 39 1.30 9.24 -17.11
N ASP A 40 1.52 8.30 -16.20
CA ASP A 40 2.79 8.08 -15.51
C ASP A 40 3.20 6.62 -15.68
N ALA A 41 4.31 6.39 -16.40
CA ALA A 41 4.75 5.05 -16.76
C ALA A 41 5.14 4.18 -15.55
N ARG A 42 5.55 4.78 -14.41
CA ARG A 42 5.89 4.01 -13.20
C ARG A 42 4.62 3.55 -12.49
N ILE A 43 3.62 4.43 -12.38
CA ILE A 43 2.32 4.07 -11.80
C ILE A 43 1.62 3.03 -12.67
N GLU A 44 1.63 3.19 -14.00
CA GLU A 44 1.07 2.20 -14.93
C GLU A 44 1.75 0.82 -14.81
N ALA A 45 3.09 0.81 -14.74
CA ALA A 45 3.84 -0.43 -14.57
C ALA A 45 3.59 -1.09 -13.20
N MET A 46 3.49 -0.29 -12.14
CA MET A 46 3.13 -0.75 -10.79
C MET A 46 1.78 -1.45 -10.83
N VAL A 47 0.73 -0.77 -11.32
CA VAL A 47 -0.64 -1.31 -11.38
C VAL A 47 -0.70 -2.59 -12.22
N ALA A 48 -0.03 -2.62 -13.39
CA ALA A 48 0.01 -3.80 -14.23
C ALA A 48 0.71 -5.00 -13.54
N THR A 49 1.80 -4.73 -12.81
CA THR A 49 2.51 -5.76 -12.05
C THR A 49 1.65 -6.27 -10.88
N THR A 50 0.99 -5.36 -10.15
CA THR A 50 0.06 -5.72 -9.08
C THR A 50 -1.09 -6.56 -9.59
N GLU A 51 -1.72 -6.20 -10.72
CA GLU A 51 -2.81 -7.00 -11.32
C GLU A 51 -2.35 -8.43 -11.65
N CYS A 52 -1.19 -8.56 -12.32
CA CYS A 52 -0.60 -9.85 -12.67
C CYS A 52 -0.40 -10.76 -11.44
N ILE A 53 0.09 -10.19 -10.34
CA ILE A 53 0.34 -10.91 -9.09
C ILE A 53 -0.96 -11.23 -8.38
N ALA A 54 -1.88 -10.27 -8.29
CA ALA A 54 -3.17 -10.43 -7.61
C ALA A 54 -3.99 -11.55 -8.26
N ARG A 55 -4.06 -11.60 -9.60
CA ARG A 55 -4.68 -12.72 -10.36
C ARG A 55 -4.12 -14.06 -9.91
N GLN A 56 -2.80 -14.17 -9.83
CA GLN A 56 -2.13 -15.42 -9.50
C GLN A 56 -2.27 -15.83 -8.03
N PHE A 57 -2.37 -14.87 -7.11
CA PHE A 57 -2.71 -15.15 -5.72
C PHE A 57 -4.15 -15.68 -5.62
N VAL A 58 -5.11 -14.99 -6.24
CA VAL A 58 -6.53 -15.39 -6.23
C VAL A 58 -6.74 -16.77 -6.88
N GLU A 59 -6.15 -17.02 -8.06
CA GLU A 59 -6.20 -18.33 -8.74
C GLU A 59 -5.69 -19.49 -7.87
N ARG A 60 -4.70 -19.21 -7.02
CA ARG A 60 -4.10 -20.17 -6.08
C ARG A 60 -4.79 -20.20 -4.72
N ARG A 61 -5.91 -19.47 -4.55
CA ARG A 61 -6.63 -19.27 -3.28
C ARG A 61 -5.72 -18.79 -2.15
N ARG A 62 -4.80 -17.89 -2.50
CA ARG A 62 -3.93 -17.22 -1.54
C ARG A 62 -4.56 -15.90 -1.13
N PRO A 63 -4.47 -15.53 0.14
CA PRO A 63 -5.18 -14.38 0.65
C PRO A 63 -4.57 -13.08 0.11
N VAL A 64 -5.46 -12.16 -0.23
CA VAL A 64 -5.12 -10.81 -0.66
C VAL A 64 -5.82 -9.83 0.27
N LEU A 65 -5.11 -8.79 0.70
CA LEU A 65 -5.65 -7.67 1.46
C LEU A 65 -5.36 -6.39 0.65
N ALA A 66 -6.37 -5.57 0.42
CA ALA A 66 -6.19 -4.25 -0.19
C ALA A 66 -6.63 -3.14 0.77
N PHE A 67 -5.75 -2.17 0.97
CA PHE A 67 -6.11 -0.90 1.60
C PHE A 67 -6.63 0.07 0.56
N LEU A 68 -7.70 0.77 0.92
CA LEU A 68 -8.29 1.83 0.11
C LEU A 68 -8.33 3.08 0.97
N ASP A 69 -7.53 4.07 0.59
CA ASP A 69 -7.61 5.39 1.17
C ASP A 69 -9.01 5.97 0.94
N THR A 70 -9.66 6.43 2.00
CA THR A 70 -11.06 6.86 2.00
C THR A 70 -11.29 7.88 3.12
N HIS A 71 -11.51 9.13 2.73
CA HIS A 71 -11.70 10.24 3.66
C HIS A 71 -13.13 10.76 3.67
N GLU A 72 -13.55 11.25 4.83
CA GLU A 72 -14.75 12.08 4.96
C GLU A 72 -14.40 13.56 4.73
N PRO A 73 -15.29 14.36 4.11
CA PRO A 73 -15.02 15.77 3.83
C PRO A 73 -14.66 16.62 5.05
N ASP A 74 -15.11 16.22 6.24
CA ASP A 74 -14.91 16.93 7.51
C ASP A 74 -13.71 16.41 8.33
N ARG A 75 -12.95 15.44 7.80
CA ARG A 75 -11.77 14.85 8.44
C ARG A 75 -10.53 15.02 7.55
N PRO A 76 -9.92 16.22 7.54
CA PRO A 76 -8.74 16.48 6.73
C PRO A 76 -7.51 15.73 7.25
N GLU A 77 -6.59 15.40 6.34
CA GLU A 77 -5.27 14.84 6.65
C GLU A 77 -4.14 15.79 6.19
N PRO A 78 -3.81 16.84 6.97
CA PRO A 78 -2.71 17.73 6.62
C PRO A 78 -1.36 16.98 6.55
N PRO A 79 -0.46 17.35 5.62
CA PRO A 79 -0.51 18.55 4.78
C PRO A 79 -1.26 18.38 3.44
N TYR A 80 -1.86 17.23 3.20
CA TYR A 80 -2.48 16.90 1.92
C TYR A 80 -3.79 17.67 1.70
N PRO A 81 -4.12 18.03 0.44
CA PRO A 81 -5.44 18.57 0.09
C PRO A 81 -6.53 17.50 0.31
N PRO A 82 -7.82 17.84 0.26
CA PRO A 82 -8.89 16.84 0.20
C PRO A 82 -8.63 15.85 -0.94
N HIS A 83 -8.70 14.55 -0.65
CA HIS A 83 -8.41 13.47 -1.58
C HIS A 83 -9.20 12.22 -1.16
N CYS A 84 -9.44 11.32 -2.11
CA CYS A 84 -10.07 10.01 -1.86
C CYS A 84 -11.36 10.13 -1.04
N ILE A 85 -12.16 11.16 -1.33
CA ILE A 85 -13.35 11.47 -0.55
C ILE A 85 -14.45 10.45 -0.86
N THR A 86 -15.08 9.89 0.18
CA THR A 86 -16.16 8.91 0.06
C THR A 86 -17.23 9.38 -0.93
N GLY A 87 -17.53 8.55 -1.94
CA GLY A 87 -18.56 8.78 -2.95
C GLY A 87 -18.11 9.59 -4.16
N THR A 88 -16.84 10.00 -4.25
CA THR A 88 -16.31 10.71 -5.42
C THR A 88 -15.85 9.79 -6.53
N GLY A 89 -15.54 8.53 -6.19
CA GLY A 89 -14.90 7.56 -7.09
C GLY A 89 -13.37 7.52 -6.93
N GLU A 90 -12.76 8.57 -6.36
CA GLU A 90 -11.33 8.63 -6.06
C GLU A 90 -10.91 7.51 -5.09
N GLU A 91 -11.76 7.18 -4.13
CA GLU A 91 -11.54 6.21 -3.05
C GLU A 91 -11.65 4.74 -3.50
N ASN A 92 -11.97 4.49 -4.76
CA ASN A 92 -12.15 3.15 -5.29
C ASN A 92 -10.87 2.68 -5.98
N LEU A 93 -10.65 1.36 -5.99
CA LEU A 93 -9.57 0.73 -6.74
C LEU A 93 -9.57 1.21 -8.21
N VAL A 94 -8.38 1.31 -8.78
CA VAL A 94 -8.23 1.54 -10.23
C VAL A 94 -8.94 0.46 -11.04
N GLU A 95 -9.33 0.79 -12.28
CA GLU A 95 -10.09 -0.09 -13.16
C GLU A 95 -9.48 -1.50 -13.28
N ALA A 96 -8.16 -1.58 -13.44
CA ALA A 96 -7.41 -2.85 -13.55
C ALA A 96 -7.53 -3.76 -12.32
N LEU A 97 -7.84 -3.19 -11.15
CA LEU A 97 -7.96 -3.90 -9.88
C LEU A 97 -9.40 -3.95 -9.35
N ALA A 98 -10.36 -3.31 -10.02
CA ALA A 98 -11.75 -3.20 -9.55
C ALA A 98 -12.43 -4.56 -9.33
N TRP A 99 -12.04 -5.58 -10.10
CA TRP A 99 -12.54 -6.96 -9.96
C TRP A 99 -12.25 -7.58 -8.59
N LEU A 100 -11.24 -7.10 -7.85
CA LEU A 100 -10.92 -7.58 -6.51
C LEU A 100 -12.06 -7.35 -5.50
N ALA A 101 -12.94 -6.38 -5.75
CA ALA A 101 -14.08 -6.11 -4.89
C ALA A 101 -15.14 -7.22 -4.91
N ASP A 102 -15.17 -8.02 -5.97
CA ASP A 102 -16.13 -9.11 -6.14
C ASP A 102 -15.53 -10.48 -5.76
N GLU A 103 -14.25 -10.53 -5.37
CA GLU A 103 -13.56 -11.77 -5.04
C GLU A 103 -13.72 -12.15 -3.56
N PRO A 104 -14.23 -13.35 -3.24
CA PRO A 104 -14.56 -13.74 -1.87
C PRO A 104 -13.32 -13.93 -0.97
N ASP A 105 -12.17 -14.23 -1.57
CA ASP A 105 -10.90 -14.46 -0.84
C ASP A 105 -10.07 -13.17 -0.70
N VAL A 106 -10.62 -12.02 -1.08
CA VAL A 106 -10.00 -10.69 -0.94
C VAL A 106 -10.60 -9.94 0.25
N THR A 107 -9.74 -9.39 1.10
CA THR A 107 -10.13 -8.51 2.20
C THR A 107 -9.89 -7.06 1.81
N LEU A 108 -10.96 -6.25 1.73
CA LEU A 108 -10.84 -4.81 1.52
C LEU A 108 -10.93 -4.06 2.85
N ILE A 109 -9.97 -3.16 3.10
CA ILE A 109 -9.96 -2.29 4.27
C ILE A 109 -9.92 -0.84 3.80
N ARG A 110 -11.04 -0.14 3.98
CA ARG A 110 -11.07 1.33 3.85
C ARG A 110 -10.40 1.97 5.06
N LYS A 111 -9.45 2.87 4.83
CA LYS A 111 -8.73 3.61 5.87
C LYS A 111 -8.86 5.11 5.63
N ASP A 112 -8.86 5.87 6.72
CA ASP A 112 -9.02 7.32 6.74
C ASP A 112 -7.72 8.04 7.17
N CYS A 113 -6.59 7.36 7.01
CA CYS A 113 -5.27 7.88 7.30
C CYS A 113 -4.18 7.16 6.48
N ILE A 114 -2.99 7.74 6.41
CA ILE A 114 -1.81 7.19 5.73
C ILE A 114 -1.51 5.74 6.15
N ASN A 115 -1.50 5.46 7.46
CA ASN A 115 -0.97 4.20 7.96
C ASN A 115 -2.02 3.09 7.92
N GLY A 116 -1.87 2.14 6.99
CA GLY A 116 -2.79 1.00 6.85
C GLY A 116 -2.96 0.14 8.11
N PHE A 117 -1.94 0.03 8.97
CA PHE A 117 -2.09 -0.69 10.23
C PHE A 117 -2.99 0.05 11.21
N VAL A 118 -2.86 1.38 11.29
CA VAL A 118 -3.71 2.23 12.15
C VAL A 118 -5.13 2.26 11.61
N GLY A 119 -5.31 2.45 10.31
CA GLY A 119 -6.62 2.43 9.64
C GLY A 119 -7.33 1.07 9.70
N ALA A 120 -6.60 -0.02 9.96
CA ALA A 120 -7.19 -1.34 10.19
C ALA A 120 -7.72 -1.55 11.61
N ILE A 121 -7.51 -0.61 12.54
CA ILE A 121 -8.03 -0.69 13.90
C ILE A 121 -9.51 -0.32 13.88
N GLU A 122 -10.37 -1.26 14.27
CA GLU A 122 -11.80 -1.02 14.37
C GLU A 122 -12.35 -1.40 15.74
N GLN A 123 -13.45 -0.76 16.12
CA GLN A 123 -14.13 -1.05 17.37
C GLN A 123 -14.77 -2.44 17.30
N THR A 124 -14.40 -3.33 18.22
CA THR A 124 -15.07 -4.64 18.37
C THR A 124 -16.53 -4.44 18.76
N PHE A 125 -16.79 -3.43 19.61
CA PHE A 125 -18.13 -3.03 20.02
C PHE A 125 -18.22 -1.51 20.08
N ARG A 126 -19.26 -0.95 19.45
CA ARG A 126 -19.45 0.51 19.28
C ARG A 126 -19.46 1.35 20.56
N SER A 127 -19.66 0.73 21.73
CA SER A 127 -19.99 1.44 22.98
C SER A 127 -19.03 1.23 24.15
N HIS A 128 -17.99 0.39 24.04
CA HIS A 128 -17.17 0.01 25.21
C HIS A 128 -15.66 0.24 25.02
N GLY A 129 -15.24 0.85 23.90
CA GLY A 129 -13.85 1.23 23.65
C GLY A 129 -12.89 0.09 23.31
N ALA A 130 -13.34 -1.16 23.33
CA ALA A 130 -12.56 -2.31 22.85
C ALA A 130 -12.36 -2.24 21.33
N SER A 131 -11.15 -2.52 20.86
CA SER A 131 -10.79 -2.56 19.44
C SER A 131 -9.98 -3.80 19.10
N HIS A 132 -10.01 -4.16 17.82
CA HIS A 132 -9.12 -5.16 17.23
C HIS A 132 -8.51 -4.57 15.94
N ASN A 133 -7.53 -5.28 15.37
CA ASN A 133 -6.89 -4.86 14.14
C ASN A 133 -7.14 -5.89 13.05
N LYS A 134 -7.92 -5.52 12.04
CA LYS A 134 -8.30 -6.41 10.93
C LYS A 134 -7.10 -6.98 10.19
N CYS A 135 -6.01 -6.22 10.05
CA CYS A 135 -4.79 -6.71 9.40
C CYS A 135 -4.12 -7.80 10.25
N VAL A 136 -4.03 -7.61 11.56
CA VAL A 136 -3.50 -8.63 12.49
C VAL A 136 -4.37 -9.89 12.46
N ASP A 137 -5.69 -9.74 12.48
CA ASP A 137 -6.62 -10.87 12.42
C ASP A 137 -6.51 -11.62 11.10
N TRP A 138 -6.37 -10.91 9.98
CA TRP A 138 -6.16 -11.49 8.66
C TRP A 138 -4.85 -12.30 8.60
N VAL A 139 -3.73 -11.73 9.07
CA VAL A 139 -2.45 -12.45 9.14
C VAL A 139 -2.55 -13.72 10.00
N ASN A 140 -3.17 -13.61 11.18
CA ASN A 140 -3.29 -14.73 12.11
C ASN A 140 -4.28 -15.81 11.62
N GLY A 141 -5.41 -15.39 11.05
CA GLY A 141 -6.45 -16.27 10.52
C GLY A 141 -5.96 -17.13 9.37
N HIS A 142 -5.15 -16.55 8.47
CA HIS A 142 -4.51 -17.27 7.37
C HIS A 142 -3.16 -17.91 7.73
N ARG A 143 -2.69 -17.72 8.98
CA ARG A 143 -1.39 -18.20 9.47
C ARG A 143 -0.25 -17.80 8.54
N LEU A 144 -0.26 -16.54 8.10
CA LEU A 144 0.73 -16.05 7.15
C LEU A 144 2.10 -16.07 7.79
N ASP A 145 3.08 -16.54 7.04
CA ASP A 145 4.49 -16.49 7.44
C ASP A 145 5.28 -15.43 6.68
N SER A 146 4.69 -14.89 5.62
CA SER A 146 5.28 -13.85 4.81
C SER A 146 4.21 -12.91 4.24
N LEU A 147 4.60 -11.66 4.00
CA LEU A 147 3.80 -10.68 3.28
C LEU A 147 4.57 -10.20 2.06
N VAL A 148 3.87 -10.07 0.94
CA VAL A 148 4.31 -9.29 -0.21
C VAL A 148 3.53 -7.99 -0.22
N VAL A 149 4.22 -6.86 -0.13
CA VAL A 149 3.61 -5.52 -0.09
C VAL A 149 3.90 -4.80 -1.41
N VAL A 150 2.85 -4.24 -1.99
CA VAL A 150 2.84 -3.45 -3.24
C VAL A 150 2.01 -2.19 -3.06
N GLY A 151 2.14 -1.23 -3.97
CA GLY A 151 1.26 -0.06 -4.04
C GLY A 151 1.96 1.29 -3.91
N ILE A 152 1.20 2.29 -3.48
CA ILE A 152 1.54 3.72 -3.59
C ILE A 152 1.12 4.47 -2.31
N CYS A 153 1.81 5.52 -1.86
CA CYS A 153 3.17 5.90 -2.25
C CYS A 153 4.22 5.10 -1.48
N THR A 154 5.32 4.78 -2.16
CA THR A 154 6.44 3.99 -1.63
C THR A 154 6.99 4.53 -0.32
N ASP A 155 7.12 5.85 -0.21
CA ASP A 155 7.68 6.58 0.92
C ASP A 155 6.64 7.16 1.89
N ILE A 156 5.34 6.91 1.64
CA ILE A 156 4.24 7.38 2.48
C ILE A 156 3.45 6.16 2.96
N CYS A 157 2.32 5.81 2.34
CA CYS A 157 1.42 4.75 2.82
C CYS A 157 2.09 3.37 2.88
N VAL A 158 2.88 3.01 1.85
CA VAL A 158 3.60 1.72 1.80
C VAL A 158 4.63 1.66 2.92
N MET A 159 5.49 2.68 3.03
CA MET A 159 6.51 2.75 4.07
C MET A 159 5.87 2.72 5.45
N ASP A 160 4.87 3.57 5.73
CA ASP A 160 4.22 3.65 7.02
C ASP A 160 3.60 2.31 7.45
N PHE A 161 2.91 1.64 6.52
CA PHE A 161 2.39 0.30 6.77
C PHE A 161 3.50 -0.70 7.08
N VAL A 162 4.54 -0.79 6.25
CA VAL A 162 5.64 -1.75 6.41
C VAL A 162 6.40 -1.52 7.71
N LEU A 163 6.72 -0.28 8.06
CA LEU A 163 7.47 0.05 9.27
C LEU A 163 6.66 -0.26 10.55
N THR A 164 5.35 -0.02 10.52
CA THR A 164 4.46 -0.39 11.62
C THR A 164 4.29 -1.90 11.71
N MET A 165 4.13 -2.60 10.58
CA MET A 165 4.02 -4.07 10.55
C MET A 165 5.28 -4.77 11.05
N LEU A 166 6.47 -4.27 10.72
CA LEU A 166 7.74 -4.76 11.27
C LEU A 166 7.76 -4.63 12.80
N SER A 167 7.29 -3.50 13.33
CA SER A 167 7.18 -3.26 14.77
C SER A 167 6.15 -4.19 15.42
N ALA A 168 4.98 -4.35 14.80
CA ALA A 168 3.92 -5.23 15.26
C ALA A 168 4.33 -6.71 15.28
N ARG A 169 5.07 -7.17 14.25
CA ARG A 169 5.68 -8.49 14.18
C ARG A 169 6.68 -8.69 15.32
N ASN A 170 7.58 -7.73 15.54
CA ASN A 170 8.57 -7.79 16.61
C ASN A 170 7.91 -7.77 18.01
N HIS A 171 6.74 -7.15 18.13
CA HIS A 171 5.91 -7.16 19.34
C HIS A 171 5.02 -8.43 19.46
N ALA A 172 5.23 -9.42 18.59
CA ALA A 172 4.54 -10.72 18.60
C ALA A 172 3.01 -10.63 18.44
N LEU A 173 2.49 -9.59 17.78
CA LEU A 173 1.06 -9.51 17.44
C LEU A 173 0.65 -10.56 16.38
N MET A 174 1.62 -11.05 15.61
CA MET A 174 1.43 -12.02 14.53
C MET A 174 2.50 -13.13 14.63
N PRO A 175 2.31 -14.16 15.48
CA PRO A 175 3.37 -15.09 15.85
C PRO A 175 3.90 -15.96 14.70
N THR A 176 3.15 -16.11 13.60
CA THR A 176 3.60 -16.86 12.43
C THR A 176 4.39 -16.02 11.44
N LEU A 177 4.20 -14.69 11.46
CA LEU A 177 4.77 -13.79 10.46
C LEU A 177 6.28 -13.63 10.65
N ARG A 178 7.05 -14.02 9.62
CA ARG A 178 8.51 -13.94 9.61
C ARG A 178 8.96 -12.82 8.69
N ASP A 179 8.54 -12.87 7.44
CA ASP A 179 9.10 -12.03 6.39
C ASP A 179 8.10 -10.98 5.90
N ILE A 180 8.57 -9.76 5.68
CA ILE A 180 7.81 -8.71 5.01
C ILE A 180 8.65 -8.28 3.82
N ALA A 181 8.21 -8.66 2.62
CA ALA A 181 8.85 -8.33 1.35
C ALA A 181 8.11 -7.18 0.68
N VAL A 182 8.84 -6.16 0.25
CA VAL A 182 8.35 -5.06 -0.57
C VAL A 182 8.79 -5.32 -2.00
N LEU A 183 7.84 -5.47 -2.91
CA LEU A 183 8.15 -5.71 -4.32
C LEU A 183 8.36 -4.37 -5.03
N GLU A 184 9.61 -4.01 -5.24
CA GLU A 184 10.00 -2.71 -5.80
C GLU A 184 9.36 -2.38 -7.15
N PRO A 185 9.30 -3.29 -8.16
CA PRO A 185 8.65 -2.96 -9.43
C PRO A 185 7.13 -2.78 -9.33
N ALA A 186 6.52 -3.18 -8.21
CA ALA A 186 5.12 -2.96 -7.88
C ALA A 186 4.97 -1.91 -6.78
N CYS A 187 5.88 -0.95 -6.71
CA CYS A 187 5.77 0.23 -5.87
C CYS A 187 6.06 1.49 -6.70
N ALA A 188 5.33 2.57 -6.43
CA ALA A 188 5.56 3.87 -7.07
C ALA A 188 5.34 5.01 -6.07
N THR A 189 5.71 6.23 -6.46
CA THR A 189 5.40 7.47 -5.75
C THR A 189 5.20 8.59 -6.78
N TYR A 190 4.64 9.72 -6.36
CA TYR A 190 4.41 10.87 -7.24
C TYR A 190 5.64 11.77 -7.36
N ASP A 191 5.67 12.62 -8.39
CA ASP A 191 6.64 13.71 -8.52
C ASP A 191 5.93 15.05 -8.41
N LEU A 192 6.37 15.89 -7.47
CA LEU A 192 5.93 17.28 -7.34
C LEU A 192 7.15 18.21 -7.41
N PRO A 193 7.52 18.68 -8.62
CA PRO A 193 8.65 19.59 -8.79
C PRO A 193 8.50 20.88 -7.98
N PRO A 194 9.60 21.48 -7.49
CA PRO A 194 9.54 22.74 -6.74
C PRO A 194 8.85 23.90 -7.48
N GLU A 195 8.98 23.96 -8.81
CA GLU A 195 8.33 24.99 -9.63
C GLU A 195 6.82 24.76 -9.71
N THR A 196 6.38 23.50 -9.79
CA THR A 196 4.96 23.13 -9.75
C THR A 196 4.37 23.46 -8.38
N ALA A 197 5.05 23.08 -7.30
CA ALA A 197 4.63 23.43 -5.93
C ALA A 197 4.47 24.97 -5.76
N ARG A 198 5.43 25.75 -6.26
CA ARG A 198 5.35 27.22 -6.25
C ARG A 198 4.17 27.75 -7.06
N THR A 199 3.95 27.21 -8.26
CA THR A 199 2.84 27.61 -9.14
C THR A 199 1.48 27.34 -8.49
N LEU A 200 1.38 26.25 -7.71
CA LEU A 200 0.18 25.89 -6.94
C LEU A 200 0.05 26.67 -5.62
N GLY A 201 0.99 27.55 -5.28
CA GLY A 201 0.99 28.30 -4.03
C GLY A 201 1.30 27.47 -2.79
N LEU A 202 1.88 26.27 -2.97
CA LEU A 202 2.27 25.37 -1.88
C LEU A 202 3.61 25.81 -1.26
N PRO A 203 3.88 25.48 0.01
CA PRO A 203 5.17 25.78 0.63
C PRO A 203 6.30 25.01 -0.08
N PRO A 204 7.55 25.51 -0.04
CA PRO A 204 8.70 24.81 -0.63
C PRO A 204 8.87 23.38 -0.12
N THR A 205 8.42 23.09 1.10
CA THR A 205 8.44 21.76 1.73
C THR A 205 7.44 20.77 1.13
N ALA A 206 6.52 21.22 0.26
CA ALA A 206 5.62 20.34 -0.48
C ALA A 206 6.30 19.71 -1.70
N ALA A 207 7.43 20.25 -2.16
CA ALA A 207 8.15 19.64 -3.27
C ALA A 207 8.55 18.19 -2.91
N HIS A 208 8.29 17.27 -3.82
CA HIS A 208 8.47 15.84 -3.61
C HIS A 208 9.17 15.24 -4.84
N PRO A 209 10.49 15.00 -4.76
CA PRO A 209 11.25 14.46 -5.88
C PRO A 209 11.13 12.92 -5.91
N ALA A 210 10.40 12.38 -6.89
CA ALA A 210 9.95 10.98 -6.87
C ALA A 210 11.08 9.96 -6.77
N ALA A 211 12.21 10.18 -7.46
CA ALA A 211 13.30 9.21 -7.48
C ALA A 211 14.00 9.09 -6.12
N GLU A 212 14.27 10.22 -5.48
CA GLU A 212 14.94 10.31 -4.20
C GLU A 212 14.04 9.81 -3.07
N THR A 213 12.76 10.19 -3.07
CA THR A 213 11.81 9.78 -2.04
C THR A 213 11.48 8.30 -2.15
N HIS A 214 11.23 7.76 -3.34
CA HIS A 214 11.09 6.32 -3.58
C HIS A 214 12.28 5.53 -3.03
N HIS A 215 13.50 5.96 -3.39
CA HIS A 215 14.73 5.34 -2.89
C HIS A 215 14.85 5.41 -1.36
N MET A 216 14.50 6.54 -0.76
CA MET A 216 14.51 6.71 0.70
C MET A 216 13.48 5.83 1.39
N GLY A 217 12.26 5.71 0.85
CA GLY A 217 11.22 4.82 1.37
C GLY A 217 11.70 3.37 1.41
N LEU A 218 12.23 2.87 0.29
CA LEU A 218 12.83 1.53 0.20
C LEU A 218 13.99 1.36 1.20
N TYR A 219 14.87 2.36 1.30
CA TYR A 219 15.98 2.32 2.24
C TYR A 219 15.52 2.20 3.69
N PHE A 220 14.53 2.99 4.12
CA PHE A 220 14.04 2.96 5.48
C PHE A 220 13.36 1.65 5.82
N MET A 221 12.55 1.11 4.90
CA MET A 221 11.96 -0.23 5.05
C MET A 221 13.03 -1.31 5.19
N ALA A 222 14.01 -1.35 4.29
CA ALA A 222 15.10 -2.32 4.33
C ALA A 222 15.95 -2.21 5.61
N SER A 223 16.28 -0.98 6.02
CA SER A 223 17.08 -0.72 7.22
C SER A 223 16.43 -1.20 8.52
N ARG A 224 15.11 -1.44 8.49
CA ARG A 224 14.31 -1.94 9.62
C ARG A 224 13.92 -3.41 9.48
N GLY A 225 14.42 -4.09 8.45
CA GLY A 225 14.30 -5.54 8.28
C GLY A 225 13.22 -5.98 7.30
N ALA A 226 12.72 -5.10 6.43
CA ALA A 226 11.97 -5.55 5.24
C ALA A 226 12.94 -6.12 4.20
N ILE A 227 12.47 -7.11 3.44
CA ILE A 227 13.17 -7.62 2.25
C ILE A 227 12.75 -6.76 1.07
N LEU A 228 13.69 -6.29 0.26
CA LEU A 228 13.36 -5.65 -1.02
C LEU A 228 13.44 -6.70 -2.13
N ALA A 229 12.33 -6.90 -2.83
CA ALA A 229 12.23 -7.87 -3.90
C ALA A 229 12.35 -7.19 -5.27
N ASP A 230 13.19 -7.73 -6.17
CA ASP A 230 13.23 -7.33 -7.59
C ASP A 230 12.22 -8.12 -8.44
N ARG A 231 11.85 -9.33 -7.98
CA ARG A 231 10.84 -10.20 -8.57
C ARG A 231 10.36 -11.22 -7.54
N LEU A 232 9.22 -11.83 -7.82
CA LEU A 232 8.72 -12.98 -7.07
C LEU A 232 9.06 -14.27 -7.82
N THR A 233 9.39 -15.33 -7.09
CA THR A 233 9.53 -16.68 -7.65
C THR A 233 8.40 -17.57 -7.16
N GLY A 234 8.02 -18.57 -7.96
CA GLY A 234 6.85 -19.42 -7.66
C GLY A 234 5.54 -18.94 -8.29
N ILE A 235 5.56 -17.74 -8.85
CA ILE A 235 4.52 -17.17 -9.70
C ILE A 235 5.19 -16.50 -10.91
N GLN A 236 4.42 -16.22 -11.96
CA GLN A 236 4.87 -15.36 -13.04
C GLN A 236 4.80 -13.90 -12.56
N THR A 237 5.77 -13.07 -12.89
CA THR A 237 5.76 -11.63 -12.60
C THR A 237 5.95 -10.88 -13.89
#